data_AF-A0A2N6G0L7-F1
#
_entry.id   AF-A0A2N6G0L7-F1
#
_cell.length_a   1.000
_cell.length_b   1.000
_cell.length_c   1.000
_cell.angle_alpha   90.00
_cell.angle_beta   90.00
_cell.angle_gamma   90.00
#
_symmetry.space_group_name_H-M   'P 1'
#
loop_
_entity.id
_entity.type
_entity.pdbx_description
1 polymer ?
#
loop_
_entity_poly.entity_id
_entity_poly.type
_entity_poly.pdbx_seq_one_letter_code
_entity_poly.pdbx_strand_id
1 'polypeptide(L)' 'MTAPSLRKLENDLKINKTTLHNWKKSRPKLFEFIIDSYKDKEMLKKNLNLLIQQKKILEEEISLTQQRVMENI' A
#
# COMPACT_ATOMS: atom_id res chain seq x y z
N MET A 1 7.39 3.06 -9.49
CA MET A 1 6.69 3.51 -8.27
C MET A 1 7.28 4.84 -7.86
N THR A 2 6.46 5.85 -7.60
CA THR A 2 6.94 7.20 -7.27
C THR A 2 7.30 7.28 -5.78
N ALA A 3 8.49 7.78 -5.48
CA ALA A 3 8.87 8.09 -4.11
C ALA A 3 7.88 9.12 -3.51
N PRO A 4 7.61 9.09 -2.19
CA PRO A 4 6.75 10.08 -1.56
C PRO A 4 7.32 11.49 -1.77
N SER A 5 6.44 12.47 -1.97
CA SER A 5 6.88 13.87 -2.07
C SER A 5 7.46 14.35 -0.73
N LEU A 6 8.39 15.30 -0.78
CA LEU A 6 8.97 15.88 0.44
C LEU A 6 7.88 16.45 1.37
N ARG A 7 6.88 17.14 0.80
CA ARG A 7 5.74 17.66 1.57
C ARG A 7 4.94 16.57 2.28
N LYS A 8 4.80 15.39 1.66
CA LYS A 8 4.15 14.25 2.28
C LYS A 8 4.96 13.74 3.48
N LEU A 9 6.28 13.63 3.32
CA LEU A 9 7.17 13.21 4.40
C LEU A 9 7.17 14.21 5.57
N GLU A 10 7.17 15.52 5.29
CA GLU A 10 7.09 16.58 6.31
C GLU A 10 5.83 16.42 7.17
N ASN A 11 4.68 16.26 6.51
CA ASN A 11 3.40 16.11 7.19
C ASN A 11 3.31 14.79 7.98
N ASP A 12 3.64 13.67 7.33
CA ASP A 12 3.48 12.34 7.92
C ASP A 12 4.45 12.12 9.10
N LEU A 13 5.68 12.65 9.01
CA LEU A 13 6.70 12.54 10.06
C LEU A 13 6.66 13.70 11.06
N LYS A 14 5.81 14.71 10.81
CA LYS A 14 5.70 15.95 11.61
C LYS A 14 7.05 16.67 11.78
N ILE A 15 7.80 16.78 10.69
CA ILE A 15 9.10 17.46 10.64
C ILE A 15 9.11 18.54 9.56
N ASN A 16 10.05 19.49 9.68
CA ASN A 16 10.23 20.52 8.67
C ASN A 16 11.18 20.10 7.53
N LYS A 17 11.12 20.86 6.44
CA LYS A 17 11.97 20.69 5.25
C LYS A 17 13.46 20.61 5.56
N THR A 18 13.94 21.48 6.45
CA THR A 18 15.35 21.55 6.84
C THR A 18 15.81 20.25 7.48
N THR A 19 14.98 19.65 8.33
CA THR A 19 15.26 18.36 8.98
C THR A 19 15.40 17.24 7.95
N LEU A 20 14.49 17.17 6.97
CA LEU A 20 14.60 16.20 5.87
C LEU A 20 15.87 16.39 5.05
N HIS A 21 16.23 17.63 4.71
CA HIS A 21 17.49 17.91 4.01
C HIS A 21 18.71 17.49 4.83
N ASN A 22 18.70 17.76 6.14
CA ASN A 22 19.75 17.35 7.04
C ASN A 22 19.87 15.83 7.12
N TRP A 23 18.76 15.09 7.17
CA TRP A 23 18.81 13.62 7.14
C TRP A 23 19.33 13.09 5.82
N LYS A 24 18.92 13.66 4.69
CA LYS A 24 19.45 13.28 3.37
C LYS A 24 20.98 13.44 3.30
N LYS A 25 21.53 14.48 3.92
CA LYS A 25 22.99 14.78 3.90
C LYS A 25 23.77 14.02 4.97
N SER A 26 23.31 14.05 6.22
CA SER A 26 24.04 13.55 7.39
C SER A 26 23.68 12.12 7.80
N ARG A 27 22.52 11.62 7.37
CA ARG A 27 22.00 10.29 7.69
C ARG A 27 21.39 9.61 6.44
N PRO A 28 22.16 9.44 5.35
CA PRO A 28 21.63 8.98 4.06
C PRO A 28 20.91 7.63 4.16
N LYS A 29 21.45 6.68 4.93
CA LYS A 29 20.82 5.36 5.16
C LYS A 29 19.46 5.45 5.86
N LEU A 30 19.30 6.36 6.83
CA LEU A 30 18.01 6.59 7.48
C LEU A 30 17.00 7.18 6.49
N PHE A 31 17.45 8.16 5.70
CA PHE A 31 16.60 8.78 4.68
C PHE A 31 16.14 7.75 3.64
N GLU A 32 17.04 6.91 3.15
CA GLU A 32 16.74 5.82 2.21
C GLU A 32 15.76 4.81 2.83
N PHE A 33 16.03 4.33 4.04
CA PHE A 33 15.14 3.42 4.78
C PHE A 33 13.71 3.97 4.91
N ILE A 34 13.57 5.26 5.22
CA ILE A 34 12.26 5.92 5.28
C ILE A 34 11.60 5.86 3.90
N ILE A 35 12.28 6.29 2.85
CA ILE A 35 11.73 6.31 1.48
C ILE A 35 11.28 4.91 1.05
N ASP A 36 12.07 3.88 1.33
CA ASP A 36 11.75 2.51 0.96
C ASP A 36 10.57 1.96 1.75
N SER A 37 10.48 2.27 3.05
CA SER A 37 9.30 1.92 3.87
C SER A 37 7.99 2.47 3.27
N TYR A 38 8.01 3.65 2.65
CA TYR A 38 6.84 4.20 1.96
C TYR A 38 6.52 3.45 0.66
N LYS A 39 7.53 3.04 -0.10
CA LYS A 39 7.32 2.22 -1.31
C LYS A 39 6.71 0.87 -0.93
N ASP A 40 7.25 0.22 0.10
CA ASP A 40 6.76 -1.07 0.58
C ASP A 40 5.31 -0.98 1.05
N LYS A 41 4.98 0.08 1.81
CA LYS A 41 3.59 0.34 2.22
C LYS A 41 2.64 0.46 1.04
N GLU A 42 3.02 1.17 -0.02
CA GLU A 42 2.18 1.31 -1.21
C GLU A 42 2.07 0.00 -2.00
N MET A 43 3.13 -0.81 -2.05
CA MET A 43 3.07 -2.15 -2.63
C MET A 43 2.12 -3.06 -1.84
N LEU A 44 2.21 -3.05 -0.52
CA LEU A 44 1.33 -3.83 0.35
C LEU A 44 -0.14 -3.44 0.17
N LYS A 45 -0.45 -2.15 0.05
CA LYS A 45 -1.81 -1.68 -0.24
C LYS A 45 -2.34 -2.19 -1.59
N LYS A 46 -1.50 -2.17 -2.63
CA LYS A 46 -1.89 -2.69 -3.95
C LYS A 46 -2.18 -4.18 -3.90
N ASN A 47 -1.31 -4.95 -3.25
CA ASN A 47 -1.49 -6.38 -3.07
C ASN A 47 -2.77 -6.68 -2.27
N LEU A 48 -3.02 -5.92 -1.20
CA LEU A 48 -4.25 -6.05 -0.41
C LEU A 48 -5.50 -5.78 -1.25
N ASN A 49 -5.51 -4.72 -2.05
CA ASN A 49 -6.63 -4.41 -2.93
C ASN A 49 -6.88 -5.52 -3.96
N LEU A 50 -5.82 -6.10 -4.52
CA LEU A 50 -5.92 -7.25 -5.42
C LEU A 50 -6.55 -8.46 -4.72
N LEU A 51 -6.13 -8.76 -3.49
CA LEU A 51 -6.69 -9.86 -2.70
C LEU A 51 -8.18 -9.63 -2.38
N ILE A 52 -8.56 -8.40 -2.07
CA ILE A 52 -9.97 -8.03 -1.85
C ILE A 52 -10.80 -8.26 -3.12
N GLN A 53 -10.27 -7.88 -4.30
CA GLN A 53 -10.94 -8.11 -5.58
C GLN A 53 -11.09 -9.61 -5.88
N GLN A 54 -10.02 -10.38 -5.68
CA GLN A 54 -10.05 -11.84 -5.86
C GLN A 54 -11.05 -12.50 -4.92
N LYS A 55 -11.08 -12.08 -3.65
CA LYS A 55 -12.06 -12.56 -2.68
C LYS A 55 -13.49 -12.32 -3.17
N LYS A 56 -13.79 -11.10 -3.65
CA LYS A 56 -15.13 -10.77 -4.15
C LYS A 56 -15.56 -11.66 -5.32
N ILE A 57 -14.65 -11.92 -6.26
CA ILE A 57 -14.91 -12.82 -7.40
C ILE A 57 -15.22 -14.23 -6.90
N LEU A 58 -14.44 -14.75 -5.94
CA LEU A 58 -14.69 -16.08 -5.37
C LEU A 58 -16.03 -16.16 -4.64
N GLU A 59 -16.40 -15.13 -3.89
CA GLU A 59 -17.71 -15.06 -3.21
C GLU A 59 -18.87 -15.08 -4.20
N GLU A 60 -18.74 -14.37 -5.33
CA GLU A 60 -19.75 -14.36 -6.40
C GLU A 60 -19.88 -15.74 -7.07
N GLU A 61 -18.75 -16.39 -7.39
CA GLU A 61 -18.73 -17.74 -7.97
C GLU A 61 -19.33 -18.80 -7.02
N ILE A 62 -19.03 -18.70 -5.73
CA ILE A 62 -19.64 -19.58 -4.71
C ILE A 62 -21.16 -19.40 -4.70
N SER A 63 -21.64 -18.16 -4.69
CA SER A 63 -23.07 -17.84 -4.72
C SER A 63 -23.76 -18.41 -5.97
N LEU A 64 -23.17 -18.20 -7.15
CA LEU A 64 -23.69 -18.74 -8.41
C LEU A 64 -23.71 -20.28 -8.42
N THR A 65 -22.67 -20.90 -7.88
CA THR A 65 -22.60 -22.37 -7.78
C THR A 65 -23.67 -22.92 -6.85
N GLN A 66 -23.90 -22.28 -5.70
CA GLN A 66 -24.96 -22.65 -4.77
C GLN A 66 -26.35 -22.56 -5.43
N GLN A 67 -26.63 -21.48 -6.16
CA GLN A 67 -27.88 -21.32 -6.91
C GLN A 67 -28.06 -22.45 -7.93
N ARG A 68 -27.05 -22.74 -8.76
CA ARG A 68 -27.10 -23.81 -9.75
C ARG A 68 -27.36 -25.18 -9.12
N VAL A 69 -26.74 -25.49 -7.98
CA VAL A 69 -26.99 -26.77 -7.30
C VAL A 69 -28.42 -26.84 -6.77
N MET A 70 -28.93 -25.75 -6.19
CA MET A 70 -30.31 -25.69 -5.68
C MET A 70 -31.37 -25.79 -6.78
N GLU A 71 -31.13 -25.26 -7.97
CA GLU A 71 -32.05 -25.36 -9.12
C GLU A 71 -32.10 -26.76 -9.75
N ASN A 72 -31.12 -27.62 -9.45
CA ASN A 72 -31.01 -28.98 -10.00
C ASN A 72 -31.47 -30.09 -9.02
N ILE A 73 -32.08 -29.73 -7.88
CA ILE A 73 -32.69 -30.63 -6.88
C ILE A 73 -34.20 -30.41 -6.90
#